data_AF-A0A7K6W487-F1
#
_entry.id   AF-A0A7K6W487-F1
#
_cell.length_a   1.000
_cell.length_b   1.000
_cell.length_c   1.000
_cell.angle_alpha   90.00
_cell.angle_beta   90.00
_cell.angle_gamma   90.00
#
_symmetry.space_group_name_H-M   'P 1'
#
loop_
_entity.id
_entity.type
_entity.pdbx_description
1 polymer ?
#
loop_
_entity_poly.entity_id
_entity_poly.type
_entity_poly.pdbx_seq_one_letter_code
_entity_poly.pdbx_strand_id
1 'polypeptide(L)'
;VLPFPSQVVYNRVGKCGSRTVVLLLRILSEKHGFNLVTSDIHNKTRLTKNEQMELIKNISTAEQPYLFTRHVHFLNFSRFGGDQPVYINIIRDPVNRFLSNYFFRRFGDWRGEQNHMIRTPSMRQEERYLDINVCILENYPECSNPRLFYIIPYFCGQHPRCREPGEWALERAKLNVNENFLLVGILEELEDVLLLLERFLPHYFKDVLSIYKNPEHRKLGNLTVTVKKTVPSPEAIQILYQRMRYEYEFYYYVKEQFHLLKRKFGLRSHIRKPHPRPEFFIPSPLETEEPIDDEEEDDEKWLEDIYKR
;
A
#
# COMPACT_ATOMS: atom_id res chain seq x y z
N VAL A 1 17.88 26.34 0.15
CA VAL A 1 17.08 25.46 1.03
C VAL A 1 15.72 25.29 0.37
N LEU A 2 15.30 24.05 0.07
CA LEU A 2 13.96 23.83 -0.49
C LEU A 2 12.90 24.22 0.56
N PRO A 3 11.80 24.89 0.17
CA PRO A 3 10.77 25.30 1.13
C PRO A 3 9.94 24.12 1.67
N PHE A 4 10.12 22.92 1.11
CA PHE A 4 9.45 21.68 1.52
C PHE A 4 10.49 20.57 1.76
N PRO A 5 10.11 19.48 2.47
CA PRO A 5 11.04 18.39 2.78
C PRO A 5 11.72 17.80 1.53
N SER A 6 13.03 17.57 1.60
CA SER A 6 13.87 17.00 0.51
C SER A 6 14.18 15.50 0.67
N GLN A 7 13.69 14.89 1.74
CA GLN A 7 13.92 13.49 2.09
C GLN A 7 12.57 12.84 2.41
N VAL A 8 12.05 12.05 1.47
CA VAL A 8 10.72 11.42 1.59
C VAL A 8 10.87 9.90 1.62
N VAL A 9 10.18 9.24 2.54
CA VAL A 9 10.09 7.77 2.58
C VAL A 9 8.66 7.32 2.39
N TYR A 10 8.43 6.51 1.36
CA TYR A 10 7.21 5.75 1.13
C TYR A 10 7.44 4.26 1.44
N ASN A 11 7.28 3.89 2.71
CA ASN A 11 7.41 2.50 3.18
C ASN A 11 6.14 1.69 2.87
N ARG A 12 5.87 1.51 1.58
CA ARG A 12 4.62 1.04 1.00
C ARG A 12 4.06 -0.25 1.59
N VAL A 13 2.79 -0.21 2.03
CA VAL A 13 2.04 -1.39 2.46
C VAL A 13 1.61 -2.25 1.25
N GLY A 14 1.77 -3.57 1.36
CA GLY A 14 1.38 -4.50 0.30
C GLY A 14 -0.13 -4.51 0.06
N LYS A 15 -0.52 -4.53 -1.23
CA LYS A 15 -1.91 -4.55 -1.73
C LYS A 15 -2.74 -3.28 -1.43
N CYS A 16 -2.05 -2.16 -1.19
CA CYS A 16 -2.64 -0.82 -1.03
C CYS A 16 -2.39 0.09 -2.26
N GLY A 17 -2.43 -0.47 -3.48
CA GLY A 17 -2.24 0.30 -4.73
C GLY A 17 -0.79 0.77 -4.99
N SER A 18 0.18 0.21 -4.26
CA SER A 18 1.54 0.73 -4.27
C SER A 18 2.26 0.65 -5.62
N ARG A 19 1.92 -0.32 -6.49
CA ARG A 19 2.52 -0.42 -7.83
C ARG A 19 2.07 0.73 -8.74
N THR A 20 0.78 1.04 -8.75
CA THR A 20 0.22 2.21 -9.44
C THR A 20 0.90 3.50 -9.00
N VAL A 21 1.10 3.68 -7.70
CA VAL A 21 1.80 4.87 -7.16
C VAL A 21 3.27 4.90 -7.57
N VAL A 22 3.95 3.76 -7.64
CA VAL A 22 5.35 3.69 -8.09
C VAL A 22 5.49 4.02 -9.58
N LEU A 23 4.51 3.65 -10.41
CA LEU A 23 4.48 4.07 -11.82
C LEU A 23 4.38 5.60 -11.93
N LEU A 24 3.51 6.24 -11.15
CA LEU A 24 3.46 7.70 -11.06
C LEU A 24 4.80 8.30 -10.63
N LEU A 25 5.40 7.75 -9.58
CA LEU A 25 6.66 8.25 -9.03
C LEU A 25 7.82 8.20 -10.02
N ARG A 26 7.86 7.19 -10.90
CA ARG A 26 8.88 7.09 -11.97
C ARG A 26 8.75 8.22 -12.98
N ILE A 27 7.53 8.44 -13.48
CA ILE A 27 7.25 9.53 -14.42
C ILE A 27 7.55 10.89 -13.76
N LEU A 28 7.14 11.06 -12.50
CA LEU A 28 7.39 12.27 -11.73
C LEU A 28 8.88 12.50 -11.44
N SER A 29 9.67 11.45 -11.18
CA SER A 29 11.11 11.59 -10.92
C SER A 29 11.85 12.12 -12.14
N GLU A 30 11.50 11.63 -13.32
CA GLU A 30 12.07 12.12 -14.59
C GLU A 30 11.62 13.56 -14.87
N LYS A 31 10.33 13.84 -14.66
CA LYS A 31 9.75 15.17 -14.93
C LYS A 31 10.28 16.26 -13.99
N HIS A 32 10.48 15.95 -12.71
CA HIS A 32 10.83 16.95 -11.68
C HIS A 32 12.29 16.85 -11.19
N GLY A 33 13.06 15.88 -11.68
CA GLY A 33 14.49 15.76 -11.41
C GLY A 33 14.85 15.39 -9.97
N PHE A 34 14.05 14.53 -9.32
CA PHE A 34 14.37 13.98 -7.99
C PHE A 34 14.79 12.52 -8.09
N ASN A 35 15.58 12.05 -7.12
CA ASN A 35 16.06 10.68 -7.09
C ASN A 35 15.00 9.72 -6.51
N LEU A 36 14.45 8.84 -7.36
CA LEU A 36 13.59 7.74 -6.91
C LEU A 36 14.44 6.55 -6.47
N VAL A 37 14.62 6.39 -5.16
CA VAL A 37 15.48 5.35 -4.60
C VAL A 37 14.67 4.09 -4.31
N THR A 38 15.09 2.97 -4.87
CA THR A 38 14.53 1.63 -4.63
C THR A 38 15.57 0.74 -3.96
N SER A 39 15.19 -0.49 -3.62
CA SER A 39 16.09 -1.50 -3.05
C SER A 39 15.81 -2.83 -3.71
N ASP A 40 16.87 -3.55 -4.07
CA ASP A 40 16.79 -4.90 -4.66
C ASP A 40 16.02 -5.88 -3.75
N ILE A 41 16.18 -5.69 -2.44
CA ILE A 41 15.44 -6.44 -1.43
C ILE A 41 14.05 -5.81 -1.26
N HIS A 42 13.07 -6.38 -1.94
CA HIS A 42 11.71 -5.82 -1.99
C HIS A 42 10.74 -6.45 -0.98
N ASN A 43 11.01 -7.65 -0.44
CA ASN A 43 10.03 -8.43 0.34
C ASN A 43 10.39 -8.63 1.83
N LYS A 44 11.60 -8.26 2.27
CA LYS A 44 12.00 -8.34 3.67
C LYS A 44 11.55 -7.09 4.44
N THR A 45 10.42 -7.20 5.14
CA THR A 45 9.81 -6.08 5.87
C THR A 45 10.36 -5.90 7.29
N ARG A 46 10.74 -7.00 7.93
CA ARG A 46 11.31 -7.08 9.28
C ARG A 46 12.83 -7.13 9.19
N LEU A 47 13.50 -6.19 9.87
CA LEU A 47 14.94 -6.01 9.79
C LEU A 47 15.59 -6.17 11.17
N THR A 48 16.73 -6.85 11.21
CA THR A 48 17.61 -6.84 12.38
C THR A 48 18.20 -5.45 12.61
N LYS A 49 18.79 -5.20 13.79
CA LYS A 49 19.40 -3.89 14.09
C LYS A 49 20.47 -3.50 13.07
N ASN A 50 21.31 -4.46 12.65
CA ASN A 50 22.38 -4.21 11.67
C ASN A 50 21.81 -3.86 10.30
N GLU A 51 20.80 -4.60 9.85
CA GLU A 51 20.11 -4.32 8.58
C GLU A 51 19.38 -2.98 8.59
N GLN A 52 18.84 -2.57 9.74
CA GLN A 52 18.25 -1.23 9.87
C GLN A 52 19.32 -0.15 9.71
N MET A 53 20.48 -0.29 10.37
CA MET A 53 21.59 0.65 10.24
C MET A 53 22.10 0.74 8.81
N GLU A 54 22.29 -0.40 8.16
CA GLU A 54 22.75 -0.48 6.77
C GLU A 54 21.74 0.18 5.82
N LEU A 55 20.46 -0.14 5.94
CA LEU A 55 19.43 0.45 5.10
C LEU A 55 19.30 1.96 5.33
N ILE A 56 19.32 2.42 6.58
CA ILE A 56 19.29 3.86 6.91
C ILE A 56 20.50 4.56 6.29
N LYS A 57 21.71 4.00 6.45
CA LYS A 57 22.92 4.55 5.84
C LYS A 57 22.78 4.68 4.32
N ASN A 58 22.33 3.62 3.65
CA ASN A 58 22.17 3.61 2.20
C ASN A 58 21.15 4.66 1.72
N ILE A 59 20.04 4.82 2.45
CA ILE A 59 19.03 5.85 2.14
C ILE A 59 19.60 7.26 2.38
N SER A 60 20.26 7.48 3.51
CA SER A 60 20.81 8.79 3.89
C SER A 60 21.96 9.26 3.00
N THR A 61 22.65 8.35 2.29
CA THR A 61 23.68 8.70 1.31
C THR A 61 23.14 9.04 -0.09
N ALA A 62 21.83 8.88 -0.32
CA ALA A 62 21.23 9.25 -1.60
C ALA A 62 21.28 10.76 -1.83
N GLU A 63 21.52 11.16 -3.07
CA GLU A 63 21.52 12.57 -3.45
C GLU A 63 20.11 13.17 -3.32
N GLN A 64 20.01 14.35 -2.70
CA GLN A 64 18.74 15.03 -2.44
C GLN A 64 18.39 15.99 -3.58
N PRO A 65 17.09 16.19 -3.90
CA PRO A 65 15.92 15.59 -3.25
C PRO A 65 15.74 14.12 -3.64
N TYR A 66 15.38 13.27 -2.68
CA TYR A 66 15.07 11.85 -2.95
C TYR A 66 13.70 11.44 -2.40
N LEU A 67 13.14 10.40 -3.02
CA LEU A 67 12.01 9.65 -2.49
C LEU A 67 12.36 8.17 -2.48
N PHE A 68 12.46 7.59 -1.28
CA PHE A 68 12.74 6.18 -1.10
C PHE A 68 11.45 5.36 -1.02
N THR A 69 11.37 4.23 -1.72
CA THR A 69 10.22 3.33 -1.64
C THR A 69 10.60 1.84 -1.52
N ARG A 70 10.02 1.16 -0.52
CA ARG A 70 10.20 -0.28 -0.27
C ARG A 70 9.07 -0.82 0.60
N HIS A 71 8.77 -2.12 0.50
CA HIS A 71 7.98 -2.80 1.53
C HIS A 71 8.85 -3.04 2.78
N VAL A 72 8.77 -2.13 3.74
CA VAL A 72 9.52 -2.21 5.01
C VAL A 72 8.71 -1.62 6.15
N HIS A 73 8.80 -2.18 7.35
CA HIS A 73 8.16 -1.55 8.51
C HIS A 73 8.91 -0.26 8.88
N PHE A 74 8.20 0.68 9.48
CA PHE A 74 8.71 1.98 9.91
C PHE A 74 10.09 1.89 10.57
N LEU A 75 11.00 2.77 10.14
CA LEU A 75 12.36 2.91 10.62
C LEU A 75 12.48 4.28 11.29
N ASN A 76 13.02 4.30 12.50
CA ASN A 76 13.32 5.54 13.19
C ASN A 76 14.79 5.88 12.90
N PHE A 77 15.03 6.86 12.02
CA PHE A 77 16.37 7.25 11.58
C PHE A 77 17.14 7.94 12.71
N SER A 78 16.45 8.78 13.49
CA SER A 78 17.05 9.49 14.63
C SER A 78 17.64 8.54 15.67
N ARG A 79 17.04 7.36 15.89
CA ARG A 79 17.57 6.32 16.78
C ARG A 79 18.92 5.76 16.34
N PHE A 80 19.31 5.96 15.08
CA PHE A 80 20.58 5.55 14.53
C PHE A 80 21.48 6.74 14.13
N GLY A 81 21.16 7.94 14.64
CA GLY A 81 21.94 9.16 14.37
C GLY A 81 21.77 9.74 12.96
N GLY A 82 20.76 9.29 12.21
CA GLY A 82 20.40 9.87 10.92
C GLY A 82 19.33 10.95 11.05
N ASP A 83 19.30 11.85 10.07
CA ASP A 83 18.20 12.81 9.92
C ASP A 83 16.89 12.07 9.62
N GLN A 84 15.81 12.47 10.28
CA GLN A 84 14.52 11.83 10.11
C GLN A 84 13.85 12.33 8.83
N PRO A 85 13.68 11.49 7.79
CA PRO A 85 12.92 11.87 6.61
C PRO A 85 11.43 11.94 6.94
N VAL A 86 10.68 12.69 6.14
CA VAL A 86 9.21 12.68 6.24
C VAL A 86 8.65 11.39 5.63
N TYR A 87 7.75 10.74 6.35
CA TYR A 87 7.09 9.54 5.83
C TYR A 87 5.77 9.88 5.14
N ILE A 88 5.47 9.16 4.08
CA ILE A 88 4.13 9.14 3.47
C ILE A 88 3.68 7.68 3.35
N ASN A 89 2.36 7.44 3.38
CA ASN A 89 1.85 6.11 3.12
C ASN A 89 0.41 6.12 2.63
N ILE A 90 -0.02 4.99 2.07
CA ILE A 90 -1.40 4.75 1.62
C ILE A 90 -1.80 3.39 2.15
N ILE A 91 -2.90 3.36 2.90
CA ILE A 91 -3.50 2.12 3.40
C ILE A 91 -4.79 1.82 2.64
N ARG A 92 -5.39 0.66 2.91
CA ARG A 92 -6.64 0.19 2.28
C ARG A 92 -7.49 -0.47 3.36
N ASP A 93 -8.79 -0.54 3.15
CA ASP A 93 -9.68 -1.36 3.98
C ASP A 93 -9.04 -2.74 4.28
N PRO A 94 -8.95 -3.15 5.57
CA PRO A 94 -8.25 -4.36 5.98
C PRO A 94 -8.70 -5.64 5.27
N VAL A 95 -10.02 -5.85 5.13
CA VAL A 95 -10.58 -7.03 4.46
C VAL A 95 -10.28 -7.01 2.98
N ASN A 96 -10.55 -5.89 2.30
CA ASN A 96 -10.26 -5.75 0.87
C ASN A 96 -8.78 -5.93 0.54
N ARG A 97 -7.88 -5.45 1.42
CA ARG A 97 -6.44 -5.69 1.33
C ARG A 97 -6.12 -7.18 1.47
N PHE A 98 -6.70 -7.84 2.47
CA PHE A 98 -6.52 -9.27 2.71
C PHE A 98 -7.00 -10.10 1.53
N LEU A 99 -8.22 -9.87 1.03
CA LEU A 99 -8.78 -10.57 -0.12
C LEU A 99 -7.90 -10.37 -1.36
N SER A 100 -7.48 -9.12 -1.62
CA SER A 100 -6.55 -8.85 -2.72
C SER A 100 -5.24 -9.62 -2.57
N ASN A 101 -4.72 -9.82 -1.36
CA ASN A 101 -3.52 -10.63 -1.14
C ASN A 101 -3.79 -12.14 -1.30
N TYR A 102 -4.92 -12.62 -0.79
CA TYR A 102 -5.34 -14.03 -0.85
C TYR A 102 -5.39 -14.52 -2.30
N PHE A 103 -6.10 -13.79 -3.17
CA PHE A 103 -6.21 -14.13 -4.58
C PHE A 103 -4.93 -13.84 -5.35
N PHE A 104 -4.19 -12.80 -4.99
CA PHE A 104 -2.91 -12.50 -5.64
C PHE A 104 -1.89 -13.64 -5.46
N ARG A 105 -1.80 -14.22 -4.26
CA ARG A 105 -0.91 -15.37 -4.03
C ARG A 105 -1.31 -16.60 -4.84
N ARG A 106 -2.59 -16.74 -5.18
CA ARG A 106 -3.14 -17.89 -5.91
C ARG A 106 -3.05 -17.72 -7.42
N PHE A 107 -3.45 -16.57 -7.91
CA PHE A 107 -3.70 -16.33 -9.33
C PHE A 107 -2.89 -15.17 -9.92
N GLY A 108 -2.21 -14.38 -9.10
CA GLY A 108 -1.43 -13.24 -9.58
C GLY A 108 -2.29 -12.02 -9.92
N ASP A 109 -1.89 -11.31 -10.96
CA ASP A 109 -2.51 -10.11 -11.50
C ASP A 109 -2.62 -10.24 -13.03
N TRP A 110 -3.28 -9.28 -13.68
CA TRP A 110 -3.48 -9.30 -15.12
C TRP A 110 -2.18 -9.39 -15.92
N ARG A 111 -1.11 -8.70 -15.48
CA ARG A 111 0.22 -8.84 -16.09
C ARG A 111 0.71 -10.28 -16.02
N GLY A 112 0.55 -10.95 -14.88
CA GLY A 112 0.93 -12.35 -14.72
C GLY A 112 0.05 -13.28 -15.56
N GLU A 113 -1.26 -13.03 -15.63
CA GLU A 113 -2.20 -13.83 -16.40
C GLU A 113 -1.90 -13.76 -17.91
N GLN A 114 -1.68 -12.56 -18.46
CA GLN A 114 -1.28 -12.33 -19.86
C GLN A 114 0.02 -13.05 -20.21
N ASN A 115 1.00 -13.02 -19.29
CA ASN A 115 2.28 -13.70 -19.47
C ASN A 115 2.26 -15.19 -19.07
N HIS A 116 1.08 -15.76 -18.79
CA HIS A 116 0.90 -17.14 -18.30
C HIS A 116 1.80 -17.49 -17.09
N MET A 117 2.10 -16.51 -16.25
CA MET A 117 2.98 -16.64 -15.09
C MET A 117 2.23 -17.15 -13.86
N ILE A 118 2.61 -18.34 -13.39
CA ILE A 118 2.12 -18.86 -12.12
C ILE A 118 2.78 -18.11 -10.96
N ARG A 119 1.98 -17.31 -10.22
CA ARG A 119 2.52 -16.45 -9.15
C ARG A 119 3.20 -17.20 -7.99
N THR A 120 2.61 -18.30 -7.54
CA THR A 120 3.19 -19.16 -6.48
C THR A 120 3.31 -20.59 -7.03
N PRO A 121 4.41 -20.94 -7.72
CA PRO A 121 4.55 -22.25 -8.35
C PRO A 121 4.52 -23.42 -7.36
N SER A 122 5.02 -23.21 -6.14
CA SER A 122 5.07 -24.24 -5.08
C SER A 122 3.73 -24.49 -4.37
N MET A 123 2.68 -23.70 -4.66
CA MET A 123 1.37 -23.86 -4.03
C MET A 123 0.61 -25.04 -4.65
N ARG A 124 0.13 -25.95 -3.80
CA ARG A 124 -0.66 -27.12 -4.23
C ARG A 124 -1.97 -26.70 -4.87
N GLN A 125 -2.50 -27.52 -5.77
CA GLN A 125 -3.77 -27.25 -6.46
C GLN A 125 -4.92 -27.04 -5.46
N GLU A 126 -5.01 -27.90 -4.45
CA GLU A 126 -6.01 -27.85 -3.37
C GLU A 126 -5.94 -26.52 -2.60
N GLU A 127 -4.73 -26.03 -2.29
CA GLU A 127 -4.53 -24.73 -1.63
C GLU A 127 -4.89 -23.57 -2.58
N ARG A 128 -4.51 -23.67 -3.86
CA ARG A 128 -4.74 -22.64 -4.88
C ARG A 128 -6.22 -22.38 -5.09
N TYR A 129 -7.04 -23.43 -5.14
CA TYR A 129 -8.47 -23.35 -5.37
C TYR A 129 -9.30 -23.50 -4.09
N LEU A 130 -8.67 -23.40 -2.91
CA LEU A 130 -9.38 -23.37 -1.63
C LEU A 130 -10.41 -22.24 -1.63
N ASP A 131 -11.67 -22.60 -1.40
CA ASP A 131 -12.76 -21.64 -1.29
C ASP A 131 -12.50 -20.68 -0.12
N ILE A 132 -12.69 -19.38 -0.37
CA ILE A 132 -12.37 -18.34 0.61
C ILE A 132 -13.25 -18.45 1.86
N ASN A 133 -14.50 -18.90 1.74
CA ASN A 133 -15.38 -19.11 2.89
C ASN A 133 -14.87 -20.26 3.73
N VAL A 134 -14.53 -21.39 3.11
CA VAL A 134 -13.92 -22.54 3.81
C VAL A 134 -12.67 -22.09 4.57
N CYS A 135 -11.78 -21.35 3.92
CA CYS A 135 -10.57 -20.83 4.56
C CYS A 135 -10.87 -20.00 5.83
N ILE A 136 -11.88 -19.12 5.75
CA ILE A 136 -12.25 -18.22 6.86
C ILE A 136 -13.01 -18.96 7.96
N LEU A 137 -14.09 -19.67 7.61
CA LEU A 137 -15.00 -20.34 8.53
C LEU A 137 -14.29 -21.46 9.29
N GLU A 138 -13.44 -22.24 8.60
CA GLU A 138 -12.68 -23.34 9.22
C GLU A 138 -11.34 -22.89 9.82
N ASN A 139 -11.09 -21.59 9.90
CA ASN A 139 -9.94 -21.00 10.62
C ASN A 139 -8.58 -21.49 10.09
N TYR A 140 -8.44 -21.59 8.76
CA TYR A 140 -7.15 -21.89 8.14
C TYR A 140 -6.10 -20.85 8.56
N PRO A 141 -4.81 -21.24 8.73
CA PRO A 141 -3.79 -20.34 9.28
C PRO A 141 -3.61 -19.01 8.54
N GLU A 142 -3.81 -18.97 7.22
CA GLU A 142 -3.70 -17.73 6.44
C GLU A 142 -4.93 -16.81 6.50
N CYS A 143 -6.08 -17.35 6.88
CA CYS A 143 -7.33 -16.63 7.09
C CYS A 143 -7.57 -16.30 8.58
N SER A 144 -6.54 -16.43 9.41
CA SER A 144 -6.63 -16.35 10.87
C SER A 144 -5.45 -15.57 11.48
N ASN A 145 -5.61 -15.09 12.71
CA ASN A 145 -4.52 -14.44 13.43
C ASN A 145 -3.41 -15.45 13.78
N PRO A 146 -2.13 -15.02 13.76
CA PRO A 146 -1.66 -13.65 13.57
C PRO A 146 -1.44 -13.24 12.09
N ARG A 147 -1.74 -14.10 11.10
CA ARG A 147 -1.42 -13.82 9.68
C ARG A 147 -2.28 -12.73 9.05
N LEU A 148 -3.45 -12.45 9.62
CA LEU A 148 -4.30 -11.33 9.20
C LEU A 148 -3.72 -9.96 9.61
N PHE A 149 -2.89 -9.92 10.66
CA PHE A 149 -2.25 -8.71 11.17
C PHE A 149 -1.09 -8.27 10.26
N TYR A 150 -1.30 -7.19 9.51
CA TYR A 150 -0.46 -6.76 8.41
C TYR A 150 -0.26 -5.24 8.29
N ILE A 151 -1.28 -4.38 8.45
CA ILE A 151 -1.13 -2.93 8.19
C ILE A 151 -0.42 -2.27 9.38
N ILE A 152 -0.90 -2.47 10.61
CA ILE A 152 -0.31 -1.88 11.83
C ILE A 152 1.21 -2.10 11.94
N PRO A 153 1.79 -3.29 11.68
CA PRO A 153 3.24 -3.48 11.72
C PRO A 153 4.05 -2.49 10.87
N TYR A 154 3.52 -2.05 9.72
CA TYR A 154 4.20 -1.08 8.85
C TYR A 154 4.37 0.28 9.50
N PHE A 155 3.48 0.65 10.42
CA PHE A 155 3.49 1.92 11.13
C PHE A 155 4.08 1.78 12.54
N CYS A 156 3.79 0.69 13.25
CA CYS A 156 4.36 0.40 14.56
C CYS A 156 5.90 0.27 14.51
N GLY A 157 6.42 -0.33 13.43
CA GLY A 157 7.85 -0.39 13.13
C GLY A 157 8.51 -1.74 13.43
N GLN A 158 9.82 -1.70 13.70
CA GLN A 158 10.66 -2.89 13.79
C GLN A 158 10.67 -3.57 15.18
N HIS A 159 9.99 -2.99 16.18
CA HIS A 159 9.97 -3.52 17.54
C HIS A 159 9.30 -4.92 17.59
N PRO A 160 9.80 -5.90 18.35
CA PRO A 160 9.21 -7.24 18.42
C PRO A 160 7.72 -7.26 18.80
N ARG A 161 7.29 -6.37 19.71
CA ARG A 161 5.87 -6.23 20.08
C ARG A 161 4.96 -5.75 18.94
N CYS A 162 5.51 -5.20 17.84
CA CYS A 162 4.74 -4.86 16.64
C CYS A 162 4.37 -6.09 15.79
N ARG A 163 4.81 -7.30 16.15
CA ARG A 163 4.60 -8.52 15.37
C ARG A 163 3.30 -9.24 15.70
N GLU A 164 2.66 -8.86 16.81
CA GLU A 164 1.46 -9.49 17.31
C GLU A 164 0.34 -8.47 17.43
N PRO A 165 -0.92 -8.86 17.12
CA PRO A 165 -2.06 -7.98 17.27
C PRO A 165 -2.29 -7.67 18.76
N GLY A 166 -2.35 -6.38 19.09
CA GLY A 166 -2.56 -5.93 20.46
C GLY A 166 -2.62 -4.42 20.56
N GLU A 167 -3.20 -3.94 21.66
CA GLU A 167 -3.38 -2.52 21.97
C GLU A 167 -2.06 -1.74 21.91
N TRP A 168 -0.98 -2.31 22.44
CA TRP A 168 0.33 -1.66 22.39
C TRP A 168 0.82 -1.38 20.97
N ALA A 169 0.67 -2.35 20.05
CA ALA A 169 1.12 -2.19 18.68
C ALA A 169 0.28 -1.16 17.92
N LEU A 170 -1.04 -1.15 18.19
CA LEU A 170 -1.98 -0.18 17.68
C LEU A 170 -1.63 1.24 18.12
N GLU A 171 -1.50 1.47 19.43
CA GLU A 171 -1.20 2.81 19.97
C GLU A 171 0.17 3.30 19.53
N ARG A 172 1.17 2.40 19.47
CA ARG A 172 2.48 2.75 18.92
C ARG A 172 2.43 3.13 17.45
N ALA A 173 1.59 2.46 16.65
CA ALA A 173 1.38 2.82 15.25
C ALA A 173 0.70 4.19 15.11
N LYS A 174 -0.36 4.48 15.87
CA LYS A 174 -1.02 5.79 15.90
C LYS A 174 -0.05 6.91 16.27
N LEU A 175 0.80 6.68 17.28
CA LEU A 175 1.83 7.64 17.68
C LEU A 175 2.84 7.91 16.56
N ASN A 176 3.38 6.85 15.93
CA ASN A 176 4.34 7.04 14.84
C ASN A 176 3.72 7.79 13.66
N VAL A 177 2.44 7.53 13.32
CA VAL A 177 1.70 8.30 12.30
C VAL A 177 1.72 9.78 12.63
N ASN A 178 1.39 10.17 13.86
CA ASN A 178 1.32 11.58 14.26
C ASN A 178 2.69 12.26 14.28
N GLU A 179 3.73 11.54 14.71
CA GLU A 179 5.06 12.12 14.92
C GLU A 179 5.91 12.15 13.65
N ASN A 180 5.73 11.21 12.72
CA ASN A 180 6.70 10.96 11.64
C ASN A 180 6.09 10.96 10.23
N PHE A 181 4.77 10.83 10.08
CA PHE A 181 4.13 10.76 8.76
C PHE A 181 3.51 12.11 8.40
N LEU A 182 3.94 12.67 7.28
CA LEU A 182 3.38 13.87 6.68
C LEU A 182 1.94 13.63 6.21
N LEU A 183 1.68 12.48 5.59
CA LEU A 183 0.36 12.08 5.13
C LEU A 183 0.24 10.55 5.12
N VAL A 184 -0.85 10.05 5.70
CA VAL A 184 -1.31 8.68 5.50
C VAL A 184 -2.71 8.73 4.89
N GLY A 185 -2.80 8.35 3.61
CA GLY A 185 -4.03 8.33 2.84
C GLY A 185 -4.72 6.97 2.86
N ILE A 186 -5.94 6.93 2.32
CA ILE A 186 -6.68 5.69 2.06
C ILE A 186 -6.84 5.47 0.55
N LEU A 187 -6.65 4.23 0.11
CA LEU A 187 -6.67 3.86 -1.31
C LEU A 187 -8.05 4.12 -1.94
N GLU A 188 -9.12 3.99 -1.16
CA GLU A 188 -10.49 4.25 -1.61
C GLU A 188 -10.69 5.71 -2.07
N GLU A 189 -9.80 6.63 -1.68
CA GLU A 189 -9.85 8.05 -2.03
C GLU A 189 -8.51 8.53 -2.63
N LEU A 190 -7.88 7.69 -3.47
CA LEU A 190 -6.53 7.93 -4.00
C LEU A 190 -6.37 9.29 -4.70
N GLU A 191 -7.36 9.77 -5.45
CA GLU A 191 -7.28 11.10 -6.10
C GLU A 191 -7.07 12.23 -5.08
N ASP A 192 -7.80 12.19 -3.96
CA ASP A 192 -7.65 13.19 -2.89
C ASP A 192 -6.29 13.07 -2.19
N VAL A 193 -5.77 11.84 -2.05
CA VAL A 193 -4.43 11.60 -1.53
C VAL A 193 -3.38 12.24 -2.43
N LEU A 194 -3.45 12.01 -3.75
CA LEU A 194 -2.52 12.56 -4.73
C LEU A 194 -2.57 14.09 -4.75
N LEU A 195 -3.77 14.68 -4.64
CA LEU A 195 -3.94 16.12 -4.57
C LEU A 195 -3.33 16.75 -3.31
N LEU A 196 -3.45 16.09 -2.15
CA LEU A 196 -2.79 16.55 -0.93
C LEU A 196 -1.28 16.38 -1.00
N LEU A 197 -0.78 15.29 -1.59
CA LEU A 197 0.66 15.10 -1.83
C LEU A 197 1.23 16.19 -2.73
N GLU A 198 0.53 16.56 -3.80
CA GLU A 198 0.90 17.69 -4.66
C GLU A 198 1.01 19.01 -3.89
N ARG A 199 0.10 19.27 -2.93
CA ARG A 199 0.15 20.48 -2.10
C ARG A 199 1.27 20.46 -1.06
N PHE A 200 1.53 19.30 -0.45
CA PHE A 200 2.54 19.18 0.61
C PHE A 200 3.96 18.98 0.10
N LEU A 201 4.11 18.41 -1.09
CA LEU A 201 5.38 18.01 -1.68
C LEU A 201 5.37 18.36 -3.19
N PRO A 202 5.18 19.64 -3.57
CA PRO A 202 5.01 20.03 -4.98
C PRO A 202 6.21 19.68 -5.85
N HIS A 203 7.43 19.65 -5.28
CA HIS A 203 8.64 19.26 -6.02
C HIS A 203 8.64 17.78 -6.45
N TYR A 204 7.85 16.94 -5.78
CA TYR A 204 7.73 15.52 -6.10
C TYR A 204 6.45 15.22 -6.87
N PHE A 205 5.34 15.90 -6.55
CA PHE A 205 4.00 15.49 -6.98
C PHE A 205 3.27 16.53 -7.85
N LYS A 206 3.93 17.60 -8.31
CA LYS A 206 3.27 18.56 -9.20
C LYS A 206 2.74 17.89 -10.47
N ASP A 207 1.51 18.23 -10.83
CA ASP A 207 0.70 17.67 -11.93
C ASP A 207 0.40 16.16 -11.82
N VAL A 208 0.54 15.55 -10.63
CA VAL A 208 0.36 14.09 -10.45
C VAL A 208 -1.02 13.61 -10.90
N LEU A 209 -2.07 14.40 -10.70
CA LEU A 209 -3.43 14.02 -11.11
C LEU A 209 -3.58 13.96 -12.64
N SER A 210 -2.87 14.81 -13.37
CA SER A 210 -2.86 14.78 -14.83
C SER A 210 -2.26 13.46 -15.32
N ILE A 211 -1.13 13.04 -14.74
CA ILE A 211 -0.47 11.77 -15.05
C ILE A 211 -1.36 10.59 -14.64
N TYR A 212 -1.98 10.64 -13.45
CA TYR A 212 -2.87 9.58 -12.97
C TYR A 212 -4.11 9.37 -13.85
N LYS A 213 -4.63 10.45 -14.43
CA LYS A 213 -5.81 10.41 -15.32
C LYS A 213 -5.46 10.08 -16.78
N ASN A 214 -4.19 10.06 -17.14
CA ASN A 214 -3.73 9.70 -18.48
C ASN A 214 -4.14 8.24 -18.81
N PRO A 215 -4.74 7.98 -20.00
CA PRO A 215 -5.12 6.64 -20.44
C PRO A 215 -3.98 5.62 -20.38
N GLU A 216 -2.78 5.97 -20.81
CA GLU A 216 -1.60 5.06 -20.82
C GLU A 216 -1.24 4.62 -19.41
N HIS A 217 -1.20 5.57 -18.48
CA HIS A 217 -0.95 5.26 -17.07
C HIS A 217 -2.07 4.38 -16.48
N ARG A 218 -3.33 4.63 -16.86
CA ARG A 218 -4.47 3.81 -16.42
C ARG A 218 -4.40 2.39 -16.96
N LYS A 219 -4.05 2.21 -18.24
CA LYS A 219 -3.84 0.89 -18.87
C LYS A 219 -2.80 0.10 -18.09
N LEU A 220 -1.63 0.68 -17.82
CA LEU A 220 -0.57 0.07 -17.01
C LEU A 220 -1.01 -0.22 -15.57
N GLY A 221 -1.78 0.67 -14.96
CA GLY A 221 -2.33 0.49 -13.62
C GLY A 221 -3.29 -0.70 -13.53
N ASN A 222 -4.16 -0.89 -14.53
CA ASN A 222 -5.14 -1.96 -14.60
C ASN A 222 -4.47 -3.35 -14.65
N LEU A 223 -3.31 -3.46 -15.32
CA LEU A 223 -2.52 -4.69 -15.36
C LEU A 223 -2.02 -5.16 -13.97
N THR A 224 -2.02 -4.27 -12.98
CA THR A 224 -1.59 -4.59 -11.60
C THR A 224 -2.71 -5.15 -10.72
N VAL A 225 -3.95 -5.17 -11.22
CA VAL A 225 -5.12 -5.64 -10.49
C VAL A 225 -5.10 -7.16 -10.39
N THR A 226 -5.43 -7.65 -9.19
CA THR A 226 -5.53 -9.08 -8.91
C THR A 226 -6.74 -9.70 -9.60
N VAL A 227 -6.52 -10.81 -10.30
CA VAL A 227 -7.52 -11.57 -11.06
C VAL A 227 -8.29 -12.57 -10.19
N LYS A 228 -9.44 -13.05 -10.69
CA LYS A 228 -10.21 -14.19 -10.13
C LYS A 228 -10.57 -14.01 -8.66
N LYS A 229 -10.89 -12.77 -8.26
CA LYS A 229 -11.31 -12.46 -6.89
C LYS A 229 -12.75 -12.94 -6.69
N THR A 230 -13.01 -13.62 -5.59
CA THR A 230 -14.37 -13.93 -5.14
C THR A 230 -14.70 -13.16 -3.88
N VAL A 231 -15.97 -12.80 -3.72
CA VAL A 231 -16.46 -12.11 -2.52
C VAL A 231 -16.88 -13.18 -1.50
N PRO A 232 -16.35 -13.15 -0.26
CA PRO A 232 -16.79 -14.08 0.78
C PRO A 232 -18.24 -13.82 1.19
N SER A 233 -18.84 -14.80 1.85
CA SER A 233 -20.17 -14.71 2.44
C SER A 233 -20.21 -13.62 3.52
N PRO A 234 -21.39 -13.03 3.81
CA PRO A 234 -21.54 -12.05 4.88
C PRO A 234 -21.04 -12.58 6.24
N GLU A 235 -21.27 -13.86 6.52
CA GLU A 235 -20.77 -14.53 7.73
C GLU A 235 -19.24 -14.57 7.78
N ALA A 236 -18.59 -14.95 6.68
CA ALA A 236 -17.14 -14.96 6.60
C ALA A 236 -16.54 -13.55 6.75
N ILE A 237 -17.16 -12.53 6.14
CA ILE A 237 -16.76 -11.12 6.29
C ILE A 237 -16.88 -10.67 7.76
N GLN A 238 -17.97 -11.04 8.43
CA GLN A 238 -18.19 -10.74 9.85
C GLN A 238 -17.08 -11.31 10.73
N ILE A 239 -16.67 -12.56 10.48
CA ILE A 239 -15.57 -13.21 11.20
C ILE A 239 -14.26 -12.50 10.93
N LEU A 240 -13.96 -12.15 9.67
CA LEU A 240 -12.76 -11.38 9.35
C LEU A 240 -12.73 -10.03 10.06
N TYR A 241 -13.85 -9.31 10.10
CA TYR A 241 -13.96 -8.03 10.80
C TYR A 241 -13.62 -8.17 12.29
N GLN A 242 -14.15 -9.20 12.95
CA GLN A 242 -13.83 -9.50 14.35
C GLN A 242 -12.35 -9.86 14.55
N ARG A 243 -11.79 -10.73 13.69
CA ARG A 243 -10.37 -11.12 13.74
C ARG A 243 -9.44 -9.93 13.48
N MET A 244 -9.86 -8.98 12.65
CA MET A 244 -9.10 -7.79 12.24
C MET A 244 -9.46 -6.53 13.05
N ARG A 245 -10.09 -6.65 14.23
CA ARG A 245 -10.59 -5.48 14.99
C ARG A 245 -9.57 -4.35 15.16
N TYR A 246 -8.32 -4.68 15.47
CA TYR A 246 -7.27 -3.68 15.65
C TYR A 246 -6.90 -3.00 14.33
N GLU A 247 -6.84 -3.75 13.23
CA GLU A 247 -6.58 -3.20 11.89
C GLU A 247 -7.68 -2.22 11.48
N TYR A 248 -8.93 -2.54 11.79
CA TYR A 248 -10.05 -1.64 11.55
C TYR A 248 -9.99 -0.39 12.41
N GLU A 249 -9.67 -0.53 13.70
CA GLU A 249 -9.49 0.62 14.58
C GLU A 249 -8.38 1.56 14.05
N PHE A 250 -7.25 1.01 13.60
CA PHE A 250 -6.18 1.78 12.97
C PHE A 250 -6.63 2.41 11.64
N TYR A 251 -7.32 1.66 10.78
CA TYR A 251 -7.82 2.15 9.49
C TYR A 251 -8.78 3.34 9.68
N TYR A 252 -9.74 3.23 10.60
CA TYR A 252 -10.68 4.32 10.87
C TYR A 252 -10.00 5.53 11.51
N TYR A 253 -9.03 5.33 12.40
CA TYR A 253 -8.20 6.41 12.92
C TYR A 253 -7.50 7.18 11.77
N VAL A 254 -6.80 6.47 10.88
CA VAL A 254 -6.12 7.09 9.73
C VAL A 254 -7.11 7.79 8.80
N LYS A 255 -8.24 7.14 8.51
CA LYS A 255 -9.30 7.71 7.66
C LYS A 255 -9.84 9.02 8.24
N GLU A 256 -10.08 9.07 9.54
CA GLU A 256 -10.53 10.28 10.23
C GLU A 256 -9.48 11.40 10.14
N GLN A 257 -8.21 11.12 10.42
CA GLN A 257 -7.12 12.08 10.28
C GLN A 257 -6.99 12.60 8.85
N PHE A 258 -7.08 11.71 7.86
CA PHE A 258 -7.06 12.06 6.44
C PHE A 258 -8.24 12.97 6.07
N HIS A 259 -9.45 12.66 6.52
CA HIS A 259 -10.64 13.48 6.28
C HIS A 259 -10.57 14.84 6.98
N LEU A 260 -9.98 14.91 8.17
CA LEU A 260 -9.69 16.18 8.85
C LEU A 260 -8.73 17.04 8.03
N LEU A 261 -7.66 16.46 7.48
CA LEU A 261 -6.73 17.16 6.59
C LEU A 261 -7.43 17.65 5.32
N LYS A 262 -8.22 16.80 4.65
CA LYS A 262 -9.02 17.19 3.48
C LYS A 262 -9.86 18.43 3.76
N ARG A 263 -10.59 18.46 4.89
CA ARG A 263 -11.41 19.60 5.29
C ARG A 263 -10.58 20.87 5.51
N LYS A 264 -9.44 20.78 6.20
CA LYS A 264 -8.53 21.92 6.42
C LYS A 264 -8.02 22.53 5.11
N PHE A 265 -7.86 21.70 4.08
CA PHE A 265 -7.41 22.09 2.75
C PHE A 265 -8.55 22.36 1.76
N GLY A 266 -9.80 22.45 2.22
CA GLY A 266 -10.95 22.79 1.39
C GLY A 266 -11.35 21.71 0.39
N LEU A 267 -10.86 20.47 0.53
CA LEU A 267 -11.30 19.33 -0.26
C LEU A 267 -12.62 18.83 0.30
N ARG A 268 -13.69 18.89 -0.51
CA ARG A 268 -15.00 18.38 -0.12
C ARG A 268 -14.93 16.85 -0.06
N SER A 269 -15.04 16.29 1.14
CA SER A 269 -15.42 14.89 1.26
C SER A 269 -16.82 14.74 0.66
N HIS A 270 -17.01 13.85 -0.31
CA HIS A 270 -18.36 13.37 -0.64
C HIS A 270 -18.88 12.62 0.60
N ILE A 271 -19.50 13.35 1.52
CA ILE A 271 -20.12 12.79 2.71
C ILE A 271 -21.37 12.03 2.22
N ARG A 272 -21.22 10.73 1.95
CA ARG A 272 -22.31 9.82 2.30
C ARG A 272 -22.45 9.93 3.82
N LYS A 273 -23.66 10.22 4.31
CA LYS A 273 -23.95 10.52 5.73
C LYS A 273 -23.15 9.61 6.67
N PRO A 274 -22.61 10.12 7.78
CA PRO A 274 -21.92 9.28 8.76
C PRO A 274 -22.94 8.30 9.33
N HIS A 275 -22.78 7.02 9.00
CA HIS A 275 -23.55 5.96 9.64
C HIS A 275 -23.02 5.81 11.08
N PRO A 276 -23.90 5.84 12.10
CA PRO A 276 -23.50 5.92 13.52
C PRO A 276 -22.87 4.63 14.08
N ARG A 277 -22.55 3.66 13.23
CA ARG A 277 -21.83 2.42 13.55
C ARG A 277 -20.94 2.08 12.35
N PRO A 278 -19.82 1.34 12.51
CA PRO A 278 -19.18 0.69 11.37
C PRO A 278 -20.21 -0.28 10.79
N GLU A 279 -20.97 0.17 9.80
CA GLU A 279 -21.77 -0.73 8.98
C GLU A 279 -20.79 -1.69 8.33
N PHE A 280 -21.08 -2.99 8.49
CA PHE A 280 -20.34 -4.04 7.82
C PHE A 280 -20.36 -3.73 6.32
N PHE A 281 -19.23 -3.23 5.82
CA PHE A 281 -19.08 -2.99 4.40
C PHE A 281 -18.94 -4.35 3.75
N ILE A 282 -20.06 -4.89 3.27
CA ILE A 282 -20.03 -6.00 2.33
C ILE A 282 -19.32 -5.45 1.10
N PRO A 283 -18.12 -5.97 0.73
CA PRO A 283 -17.47 -5.52 -0.49
C PRO A 283 -18.46 -5.67 -1.65
N SER A 284 -18.62 -4.63 -2.46
CA SER A 284 -19.34 -4.73 -3.72
C SER A 284 -18.81 -5.94 -4.51
N PRO A 285 -19.62 -6.62 -5.35
CA PRO A 285 -19.12 -7.64 -6.26
C PRO A 285 -17.87 -7.11 -6.97
N LEU A 286 -16.71 -7.67 -6.63
CA LEU A 286 -15.44 -7.30 -7.25
C LEU A 286 -15.35 -8.09 -8.55
N GLU A 287 -16.24 -7.81 -9.50
CA GLU A 287 -16.08 -8.34 -10.85
C GLU A 287 -14.74 -7.80 -11.39
N THR A 288 -13.82 -8.72 -11.66
CA THR A 288 -12.61 -8.40 -12.39
C THR A 288 -13.03 -8.26 -13.84
N GLU A 289 -13.40 -7.05 -14.24
CA GLU A 289 -13.52 -6.72 -15.65
C GLU A 289 -12.16 -6.96 -16.32
N GLU A 290 -12.19 -7.61 -17.49
CA GLU A 290 -11.00 -7.79 -18.32
C GLU A 290 -10.54 -6.40 -18.80
N PRO A 291 -9.22 -6.11 -18.80
CA PRO A 291 -8.72 -4.91 -19.44
C PRO A 291 -9.14 -4.95 -20.91
N ILE A 292 -9.60 -3.82 -21.45
CA ILE A 292 -9.92 -3.68 -22.87
C ILE A 292 -8.64 -3.94 -23.66
N ASP A 293 -8.67 -4.98 -24.50
CA ASP A 293 -7.58 -5.37 -25.39
C ASP A 293 -7.69 -4.52 -26.67
N ASP A 294 -6.96 -3.39 -26.69
CA ASP A 294 -6.72 -2.67 -27.94
C ASP A 294 -5.43 -3.25 -28.53
N GLU A 295 -5.57 -4.10 -29.54
CA GLU A 295 -4.49 -4.66 -30.37
C GLU A 295 -3.74 -3.54 -31.10
N GLU A 296 -2.68 -2.98 -30.50
CA GLU A 296 -1.60 -2.34 -31.25
C GLU A 296 -0.22 -2.68 -30.63
N GLU A 297 0.71 -3.04 -31.51
CA GLU A 297 2.02 -3.66 -31.26
C GLU A 297 3.08 -2.71 -30.63
N ASP A 298 4.03 -3.34 -29.93
CA ASP A 298 5.42 -2.90 -29.68
C ASP A 298 5.77 -2.01 -28.45
N ASP A 299 4.96 -2.02 -27.39
CA ASP A 299 5.28 -1.32 -26.12
C ASP A 299 5.99 -2.19 -25.04
N GLU A 300 6.24 -3.48 -25.31
CA GLU A 300 6.73 -4.42 -24.29
C GLU A 300 8.21 -4.26 -23.93
N LYS A 301 9.02 -3.66 -24.81
CA LYS A 301 10.46 -3.51 -24.59
C LYS A 301 10.79 -2.51 -23.47
N TRP A 302 10.00 -1.45 -23.34
CA TRP A 302 10.15 -0.49 -22.25
C TRP A 302 9.78 -1.10 -20.89
N LEU A 303 8.83 -2.04 -20.86
CA LEU A 303 8.39 -2.72 -19.65
C LEU A 303 9.44 -3.67 -19.05
N GLU A 304 10.32 -4.27 -19.86
CA GLU A 304 11.44 -5.05 -19.35
C GLU A 304 12.54 -4.18 -18.75
N ASP A 305 12.86 -3.06 -19.38
CA ASP A 305 13.90 -2.12 -18.92
C ASP A 305 13.52 -1.45 -17.59
N ILE A 306 12.23 -1.28 -17.33
CA ILE A 306 11.66 -0.75 -16.08
C ILE A 306 11.91 -1.63 -14.85
N TYR A 307 12.14 -2.93 -15.03
CA TYR A 307 12.30 -3.88 -13.91
C TYR A 307 13.68 -4.57 -13.88
N LYS A 308 14.54 -4.30 -14.87
CA LYS A 308 15.93 -4.79 -14.94
C LYS A 308 16.97 -3.80 -14.40
N ARG A 309 16.58 -2.59 -13.96
CA ARG A 309 17.49 -1.59 -13.35
C ARG A 309 17.14 -1.25 -11.91
#